data_AF-A0A7Y2C0R6-F1
#
_entry.id   AF-A0A7Y2C0R6-F1
#
_cell.length_a   1.000
_cell.length_b   1.000
_cell.length_c   1.000
_cell.angle_alpha   90.00
_cell.angle_beta   90.00
_cell.angle_gamma   90.00
#
_symmetry.space_group_name_H-M   'P 1'
#
loop_
_entity.id
_entity.type
_entity.pdbx_description
1 polymer ?
#
loop_
_entity_poly.entity_id
_entity_poly.type
_entity_poly.pdbx_seq_one_letter_code
_entity_poly.pdbx_strand_id
1 'polypeptide(L)'
;WAVIKHPAFLKNLGYLVAFMILFLLLTSQVLNCYTNHGQKLTVPDLVNMNFEEAREMAEEKSFELILADSIFVLNEEPQLILNQNPLSGSKVKEGRKIYVTISKVLADLVKLPDLTGGNDDFNQYSRKLDRIGVTPKISDRRYSIRLARNTILEVHFQGDDITEKLGEGFKVPMGSIVEFVVSDRSGGRVSIPNLVCMNFEEASFLTRSTKVKIGKVTLDKSVTEQSTAFVIQQNPSYSPSAKMDIGATIDVVLSQNRPKDCGGDDYREAQKKKKDNQ
;
A
#
# COMPACT_ATOMS: atom_id res chain seq x y z
N TRP A 1 -44.64 -56.45 60.12
CA TRP A 1 -43.40 -56.14 60.86
C TRP A 1 -42.62 -57.36 61.40
N ALA A 2 -43.16 -58.60 61.37
CA ALA A 2 -42.45 -59.79 61.86
C ALA A 2 -41.43 -60.41 60.87
N VAL A 3 -41.68 -60.30 59.56
CA VAL A 3 -40.81 -60.88 58.51
C VAL A 3 -39.43 -60.22 58.46
N ILE A 4 -39.36 -58.92 58.76
CA ILE A 4 -38.12 -58.12 58.71
C ILE A 4 -37.13 -58.53 59.81
N LYS A 5 -37.61 -59.09 60.94
CA LYS A 5 -36.74 -59.51 62.06
C LYS A 5 -36.29 -60.97 61.99
N HIS A 6 -36.71 -61.72 60.96
CA HIS A 6 -36.35 -63.13 60.83
C HIS A 6 -34.85 -63.27 60.51
N PRO A 7 -34.07 -64.08 61.25
CA PRO A 7 -32.62 -64.13 61.13
C PRO A 7 -32.13 -64.57 59.74
N ALA A 8 -32.94 -65.37 59.02
CA ALA A 8 -32.65 -65.73 57.63
C ALA A 8 -32.81 -64.54 56.65
N PHE A 9 -33.78 -63.65 56.89
CA PHE A 9 -34.00 -62.47 56.06
C PHE A 9 -32.85 -61.46 56.19
N LEU A 10 -32.40 -61.18 57.42
CA LEU A 10 -31.22 -60.31 57.64
C LEU A 10 -29.94 -60.87 57.02
N LYS A 11 -29.72 -62.19 57.07
CA LYS A 11 -28.55 -62.83 56.43
C LYS A 11 -28.58 -62.68 54.92
N ASN A 12 -29.72 -62.96 54.28
CA ASN A 12 -29.87 -62.79 52.83
C ASN A 12 -29.75 -61.32 52.39
N LEU A 13 -30.30 -60.38 53.17
CA LEU A 13 -30.13 -58.95 52.93
C LEU A 13 -28.66 -58.53 53.07
N GLY A 14 -27.94 -59.05 54.07
CA GLY A 14 -26.51 -58.84 54.23
C GLY A 14 -25.70 -59.37 53.05
N TYR A 15 -26.00 -60.58 52.55
CA TYR A 15 -25.36 -61.13 51.35
C TYR A 15 -25.65 -60.31 50.10
N LEU A 16 -26.89 -59.82 49.94
CA LEU A 16 -27.28 -58.98 48.80
C LEU A 16 -26.54 -57.64 48.83
N VAL A 17 -26.45 -56.99 49.99
CA VAL A 17 -25.69 -55.74 50.16
C VAL A 17 -24.20 -55.97 49.93
N ALA A 18 -23.62 -57.04 50.48
CA ALA A 18 -22.22 -57.39 50.28
C ALA A 18 -21.91 -57.68 48.80
N PHE A 19 -22.79 -58.41 48.11
CA PHE A 19 -22.67 -58.67 46.68
C PHE A 19 -22.76 -57.37 45.86
N MET A 20 -23.69 -56.48 46.20
CA MET A 20 -23.82 -55.19 45.52
C MET A 20 -22.57 -54.32 45.68
N ILE A 21 -22.01 -54.26 46.90
CA ILE A 21 -20.75 -53.55 47.17
C ILE A 21 -19.60 -54.19 46.39
N LEU A 22 -19.49 -55.52 46.40
CA LEU A 22 -18.46 -56.25 45.67
C LEU A 22 -18.58 -56.01 44.15
N PHE A 23 -19.80 -56.00 43.61
CA PHE A 23 -20.07 -55.74 42.20
C PHE A 23 -19.69 -54.30 41.80
N LEU A 24 -20.02 -53.31 42.63
CA LEU A 24 -19.62 -51.91 42.40
C LEU A 24 -18.09 -51.74 42.46
N LEU A 25 -17.41 -52.43 43.37
CA LEU A 25 -15.94 -52.42 43.45
C LEU A 25 -15.30 -53.09 42.23
N LEU A 26 -15.79 -54.27 41.83
CA LEU A 26 -15.30 -54.99 40.65
C LEU A 26 -15.47 -54.17 39.37
N THR A 27 -16.67 -53.64 39.15
CA THR A 27 -16.95 -52.80 37.97
C THR A 27 -16.11 -51.54 37.97
N SER A 28 -15.91 -50.88 39.12
CA SER A 28 -15.01 -49.73 39.24
C SER A 28 -13.54 -50.07 38.90
N GLN A 29 -13.03 -51.22 39.38
CA GLN A 29 -11.67 -51.68 39.08
C GLN A 29 -11.49 -52.02 37.60
N VAL A 30 -12.46 -52.74 37.00
CA VAL A 30 -12.46 -53.07 35.57
C VAL A 30 -12.52 -51.80 34.73
N LEU A 31 -13.37 -50.84 35.08
CA LEU A 31 -13.51 -49.59 34.33
C LEU A 31 -12.24 -48.72 34.43
N ASN A 32 -11.60 -48.67 35.60
CA ASN A 32 -10.33 -47.95 35.79
C ASN A 32 -9.20 -48.55 34.93
N CYS A 33 -9.12 -49.88 34.87
CA CYS A 33 -8.14 -50.59 34.04
C CYS A 33 -8.43 -50.41 32.55
N TYR A 34 -9.70 -50.54 32.13
CA TYR A 34 -10.10 -50.46 30.73
C TYR A 34 -9.97 -49.05 30.14
N THR A 35 -10.08 -48.00 30.95
CA THR A 35 -10.14 -46.61 30.46
C THR A 35 -8.88 -45.79 30.71
N ASN A 36 -7.80 -46.38 31.24
CA ASN A 36 -6.59 -45.67 31.68
C ASN A 36 -6.93 -44.38 32.45
N HIS A 37 -7.87 -44.50 33.40
CA HIS A 37 -8.48 -43.37 34.05
C HIS A 37 -7.43 -42.59 34.87
N GLY A 38 -7.04 -41.41 34.39
CA GLY A 38 -6.11 -40.52 35.09
C GLY A 38 -4.70 -40.41 34.51
N GLN A 39 -4.33 -41.21 33.51
CA GLN A 39 -3.07 -40.99 32.78
C GLN A 39 -3.19 -39.71 31.94
N LYS A 40 -2.42 -38.69 32.32
CA LYS A 40 -2.31 -37.42 31.61
C LYS A 40 -0.86 -37.26 31.17
N LEU A 41 -0.67 -37.10 29.86
CA LEU A 41 0.61 -36.76 29.27
C LEU A 41 0.74 -35.24 29.22
N THR A 42 1.98 -34.76 29.29
CA THR A 42 2.29 -33.33 29.20
C THR A 42 2.55 -32.99 27.74
N VAL A 43 1.84 -32.00 27.22
CA VAL A 43 1.99 -31.54 25.84
C VAL A 43 3.38 -30.92 25.65
N PRO A 44 4.18 -31.36 24.66
CA PRO A 44 5.47 -30.76 24.36
C PRO A 44 5.34 -29.34 23.80
N ASP A 45 6.43 -28.58 23.88
CA ASP A 45 6.55 -27.33 23.13
C ASP A 45 6.96 -27.65 21.69
N LEU A 46 6.10 -27.31 20.75
CA LEU A 46 6.28 -27.51 19.32
C LEU A 46 6.43 -26.17 18.59
N VAL A 47 6.28 -25.04 19.27
CA VAL A 47 6.39 -23.71 18.64
C VAL A 47 7.83 -23.47 18.21
N ASN A 48 8.02 -22.84 17.03
CA ASN A 48 9.30 -22.64 16.35
C ASN A 48 10.01 -23.93 15.92
N MET A 49 9.36 -25.09 15.98
CA MET A 49 9.86 -26.31 15.34
C MET A 49 9.36 -26.40 13.91
N ASN A 50 10.12 -27.10 13.05
CA ASN A 50 9.63 -27.50 11.75
C ASN A 50 8.47 -28.50 11.90
N PHE A 51 7.47 -28.40 11.02
CA PHE A 51 6.26 -29.23 11.08
C PHE A 51 6.56 -30.74 11.09
N GLU A 52 7.50 -31.23 10.29
CA GLU A 52 7.82 -32.67 10.25
C GLU A 52 8.55 -33.12 11.50
N GLU A 53 9.52 -32.34 11.99
CA GLU A 53 10.23 -32.63 13.25
C GLU A 53 9.27 -32.66 14.45
N ALA A 54 8.33 -31.72 14.49
CA ALA A 54 7.29 -31.66 15.51
C ALA A 54 6.31 -32.83 15.40
N ARG A 55 6.03 -33.31 14.18
CA ARG A 55 5.17 -34.47 13.93
C ARG A 55 5.79 -35.74 14.50
N GLU A 56 7.08 -35.96 14.24
CA GLU A 56 7.84 -37.09 14.80
C GLU A 56 7.87 -37.03 16.33
N MET A 57 8.16 -35.85 16.92
CA MET A 57 8.17 -35.68 18.37
C MET A 57 6.78 -35.91 19.01
N ALA A 58 5.72 -35.46 18.34
CA ALA A 58 4.35 -35.67 18.81
C ALA A 58 4.01 -37.17 18.80
N GLU A 59 4.33 -37.88 17.71
CA GLU A 59 4.11 -39.33 17.57
C GLU A 59 4.90 -40.12 18.63
N GLU A 60 6.17 -39.76 18.89
CA GLU A 60 7.00 -40.37 19.95
C GLU A 60 6.37 -40.22 21.35
N LYS A 61 5.65 -39.12 21.59
CA LYS A 61 4.98 -38.81 22.87
C LYS A 61 3.51 -39.22 22.90
N SER A 62 3.08 -40.11 22.00
CA SER A 62 1.70 -40.59 21.88
C SER A 62 0.66 -39.48 21.63
N PHE A 63 1.04 -38.44 20.88
CA PHE A 63 0.14 -37.39 20.40
C PHE A 63 0.00 -37.44 18.87
N GLU A 64 -1.11 -36.93 18.36
CA GLU A 64 -1.36 -36.81 16.92
C GLU A 64 -1.29 -35.33 16.53
N LEU A 65 -0.37 -34.96 15.64
CA LEU A 65 -0.25 -33.58 15.17
C LEU A 65 -1.20 -33.34 13.99
N ILE A 66 -2.02 -32.29 14.07
CA ILE A 66 -2.98 -31.90 13.03
C ILE A 66 -2.67 -30.49 12.55
N LEU A 67 -2.41 -30.35 11.24
CA LEU A 67 -2.33 -29.05 10.60
C LEU A 67 -3.73 -28.41 10.56
N ALA A 68 -3.95 -27.38 11.37
CA ALA A 68 -5.23 -26.69 11.45
C ALA A 68 -5.33 -25.52 10.45
N ASP A 69 -4.25 -24.75 10.32
CA ASP A 69 -4.18 -23.60 9.43
C ASP A 69 -2.74 -23.32 9.04
N SER A 70 -2.55 -22.49 8.02
CA SER A 70 -1.24 -22.01 7.60
C SER A 70 -1.34 -20.55 7.17
N ILE A 71 -0.44 -19.71 7.68
CA ILE A 71 -0.45 -18.27 7.45
C ILE A 71 0.92 -17.80 6.96
N PHE A 72 0.94 -16.80 6.09
CA PHE A 72 2.20 -16.19 5.67
C PHE A 72 2.63 -15.13 6.69
N VAL A 73 3.86 -15.24 7.18
CA VAL A 73 4.48 -14.25 8.07
C VAL A 73 5.76 -13.75 7.42
N LEU A 74 5.90 -12.44 7.32
CA LEU A 74 7.05 -11.81 6.68
C LEU A 74 8.32 -12.07 7.51
N ASN A 75 9.39 -12.52 6.85
CA ASN A 75 10.70 -12.85 7.46
C ASN A 75 10.72 -14.08 8.38
N GLU A 76 9.70 -14.95 8.34
CA GLU A 76 9.73 -16.24 9.03
C GLU A 76 10.19 -17.36 8.09
N GLU A 77 10.86 -18.37 8.65
CA GLU A 77 11.18 -19.58 7.89
C GLU A 77 9.90 -20.36 7.59
N PRO A 78 9.79 -21.01 6.42
CA PRO A 78 8.61 -21.78 6.05
C PRO A 78 8.46 -23.05 6.89
N GLN A 79 7.21 -23.49 7.07
CA GLN A 79 6.83 -24.70 7.81
C GLN A 79 7.17 -24.70 9.30
N LEU A 80 7.47 -23.53 9.88
CA LEU A 80 7.59 -23.37 11.32
C LEU A 80 6.20 -23.36 11.97
N ILE A 81 6.06 -24.04 13.10
CA ILE A 81 4.85 -23.96 13.91
C ILE A 81 4.84 -22.62 14.65
N LEU A 82 3.84 -21.81 14.33
CA LEU A 82 3.62 -20.48 14.92
C LEU A 82 2.75 -20.57 16.18
N ASN A 83 1.84 -21.54 16.22
CA ASN A 83 0.92 -21.72 17.33
C ASN A 83 0.52 -23.19 17.46
N GLN A 84 0.26 -23.62 18.69
CA GLN A 84 -0.26 -24.93 19.01
C GLN A 84 -1.44 -24.86 19.99
N ASN A 85 -2.36 -25.81 19.85
CA ASN A 85 -3.45 -26.01 20.79
C ASN A 85 -3.69 -27.52 20.97
N PRO A 86 -3.56 -28.08 22.19
CA PRO A 86 -3.35 -27.42 23.48
C PRO A 86 -1.99 -26.74 23.65
N LEU A 87 -1.91 -25.76 24.56
CA LEU A 87 -0.67 -25.06 24.89
C LEU A 87 0.38 -26.02 25.49
N SER A 88 1.65 -25.72 25.26
CA SER A 88 2.78 -26.42 25.88
C SER A 88 2.60 -26.54 27.41
N GLY A 89 2.99 -27.68 27.98
CA GLY A 89 2.86 -27.97 29.41
C GLY A 89 1.45 -28.38 29.85
N SER A 90 0.44 -28.30 28.97
CA SER A 90 -0.92 -28.75 29.28
C SER A 90 -0.97 -30.25 29.54
N LYS A 91 -1.85 -30.68 30.46
CA LYS A 91 -2.05 -32.11 30.77
C LYS A 91 -3.26 -32.65 30.04
N VAL A 92 -3.04 -33.54 29.08
CA VAL A 92 -4.11 -34.14 28.26
C VAL A 92 -4.03 -35.66 28.24
N LYS A 93 -5.10 -36.33 27.81
CA LYS A 93 -5.09 -37.79 27.66
C LYS A 93 -4.19 -38.20 26.49
N GLU A 94 -3.73 -39.43 26.53
CA GLU A 94 -3.02 -40.07 25.42
C GLU A 94 -3.86 -40.06 24.12
N GLY A 95 -3.21 -39.97 22.97
CA GLY A 95 -3.85 -39.92 21.66
C GLY A 95 -4.59 -38.61 21.39
N ARG A 96 -4.29 -37.55 22.17
CA ARG A 96 -4.91 -36.24 21.93
C ARG A 96 -4.31 -35.59 20.68
N LYS A 97 -5.20 -35.07 19.84
CA LYS A 97 -4.86 -34.22 18.70
C LYS A 97 -4.33 -32.87 19.16
N ILE A 98 -3.14 -32.51 18.70
CA ILE A 98 -2.53 -31.19 18.84
C ILE A 98 -2.70 -30.47 17.52
N TYR A 99 -3.49 -29.41 17.52
CA TYR A 99 -3.75 -28.57 16.36
C TYR A 99 -2.66 -27.50 16.26
N VAL A 100 -2.02 -27.38 15.11
CA VAL A 100 -0.96 -26.41 14.88
C VAL A 100 -1.28 -25.49 13.70
N THR A 101 -0.79 -24.26 13.80
CA THR A 101 -0.76 -23.29 12.71
C THR A 101 0.69 -23.11 12.27
N ILE A 102 0.97 -23.24 10.97
CA ILE A 102 2.34 -23.14 10.43
C ILE A 102 2.54 -21.90 9.56
N SER A 103 3.80 -21.51 9.37
CA SER A 103 4.19 -20.52 8.37
C SER A 103 4.13 -21.11 6.95
N LYS A 104 3.48 -20.41 6.02
CA LYS A 104 3.44 -20.75 4.59
C LYS A 104 4.72 -20.26 3.88
N VAL A 105 5.14 -21.01 2.85
CA VAL A 105 6.25 -20.61 1.95
C VAL A 105 5.87 -19.40 1.08
N LEU A 106 4.63 -19.36 0.59
CA LEU A 106 4.17 -18.35 -0.34
C LEU A 106 3.14 -17.43 0.33
N ALA A 107 3.30 -16.14 0.10
CA ALA A 107 2.31 -15.15 0.49
C ALA A 107 1.01 -15.36 -0.30
N ASP A 108 -0.12 -15.14 0.38
CA ASP A 108 -1.42 -15.20 -0.29
C ASP A 108 -1.48 -14.14 -1.40
N LEU A 109 -2.02 -14.52 -2.55
CA LEU A 109 -2.17 -13.62 -3.70
C LEU A 109 -3.40 -12.72 -3.50
N VAL A 110 -3.19 -11.41 -3.52
CA VAL A 110 -4.25 -10.40 -3.41
C VAL A 110 -4.49 -9.73 -4.76
N LYS A 111 -5.77 -9.55 -5.12
CA LYS A 111 -6.15 -8.81 -6.34
C LYS A 111 -5.94 -7.31 -6.12
N LEU A 112 -5.24 -6.67 -7.04
CA LEU A 112 -5.11 -5.21 -7.05
C LEU A 112 -6.44 -4.56 -7.46
N PRO A 113 -6.83 -3.42 -6.86
CA PRO A 113 -8.02 -2.69 -7.27
C PRO A 113 -7.91 -2.17 -8.70
N ASP A 114 -9.00 -2.22 -9.45
CA ASP A 114 -9.02 -1.69 -10.82
C ASP A 114 -8.86 -0.15 -10.80
N LEU A 115 -8.36 0.40 -11.91
CA LEU A 115 -8.32 1.85 -12.16
C LEU A 115 -9.55 2.26 -12.96
N THR A 116 -10.13 3.42 -12.62
CA THR A 116 -11.26 4.02 -13.34
C THR A 116 -10.83 4.91 -14.50
N GLY A 117 -9.55 5.27 -14.56
CA GLY A 117 -8.94 6.05 -15.62
C GLY A 117 -9.11 7.55 -15.41
N GLY A 118 -7.98 8.27 -15.38
CA GLY A 118 -7.94 9.73 -15.37
C GLY A 118 -8.42 10.45 -14.10
N ASN A 119 -9.05 9.75 -13.15
CA ASN A 119 -9.53 10.30 -11.88
C ASN A 119 -8.98 9.58 -10.64
N ASP A 120 -8.19 8.51 -10.80
CA ASP A 120 -7.65 7.76 -9.68
C ASP A 120 -6.48 8.52 -9.02
N ASP A 121 -6.75 9.14 -7.87
CA ASP A 121 -5.72 9.77 -7.05
C ASP A 121 -4.89 8.71 -6.30
N PHE A 122 -3.56 8.88 -6.32
CA PHE A 122 -2.63 7.95 -5.70
C PHE A 122 -2.85 7.79 -4.20
N ASN A 123 -3.21 8.83 -3.45
CA ASN A 123 -3.39 8.69 -2.00
C ASN A 123 -4.62 7.83 -1.68
N GLN A 124 -5.70 7.97 -2.47
CA GLN A 124 -6.88 7.14 -2.31
C GLN A 124 -6.59 5.67 -2.68
N TYR A 125 -5.85 5.46 -3.76
CA TYR A 125 -5.47 4.12 -4.19
C TYR A 125 -4.49 3.46 -3.21
N SER A 126 -3.50 4.19 -2.70
CA SER A 126 -2.56 3.76 -1.66
C SER A 126 -3.29 3.18 -0.45
N ARG A 127 -4.33 3.87 0.05
CA ARG A 127 -5.15 3.37 1.17
C ARG A 127 -5.89 2.08 0.85
N LYS A 128 -6.25 1.84 -0.42
CA LYS A 128 -6.83 0.56 -0.83
C LYS A 128 -5.78 -0.55 -0.78
N LEU A 129 -4.55 -0.27 -1.20
CA LEU A 129 -3.43 -1.22 -1.15
C LEU A 129 -3.01 -1.57 0.27
N ASP A 130 -2.92 -0.58 1.16
CA ASP A 130 -2.54 -0.79 2.57
C ASP A 130 -3.49 -1.80 3.25
N ARG A 131 -4.78 -1.73 2.93
CA ARG A 131 -5.80 -2.65 3.47
C ARG A 131 -5.68 -4.09 2.98
N ILE A 132 -5.03 -4.31 1.83
CA ILE A 132 -4.76 -5.65 1.28
C ILE A 132 -3.30 -6.05 1.48
N GLY A 133 -2.55 -5.32 2.31
CA GLY A 133 -1.17 -5.64 2.65
C GLY A 133 -0.17 -5.45 1.50
N VAL A 134 -0.44 -4.55 0.56
CA VAL A 134 0.47 -4.21 -0.55
C VAL A 134 1.05 -2.83 -0.30
N THR A 135 2.37 -2.67 -0.48
CA THR A 135 3.07 -1.41 -0.23
C THR A 135 3.14 -0.56 -1.51
N PRO A 136 2.50 0.62 -1.57
CA PRO A 136 2.64 1.53 -2.70
C PRO A 136 3.95 2.31 -2.64
N LYS A 137 4.57 2.53 -3.79
CA LYS A 137 5.75 3.39 -3.94
C LYS A 137 5.61 4.26 -5.19
N ILE A 138 5.91 5.54 -5.09
CA ILE A 138 6.01 6.40 -6.28
C ILE A 138 7.39 6.22 -6.89
N SER A 139 7.46 5.73 -8.13
CA SER A 139 8.72 5.56 -8.87
C SER A 139 9.08 6.81 -9.69
N ASP A 140 8.08 7.47 -10.30
CA ASP A 140 8.29 8.63 -11.15
C ASP A 140 7.08 9.59 -11.14
N ARG A 141 7.31 10.83 -11.59
CA ARG A 141 6.28 11.86 -11.76
C ARG A 141 6.36 12.44 -13.17
N ARG A 142 5.26 12.35 -13.93
CA ARG A 142 5.20 12.87 -15.31
C ARG A 142 4.26 14.06 -15.43
N TYR A 143 4.72 15.06 -16.18
CA TYR A 143 3.93 16.26 -16.42
C TYR A 143 2.65 15.95 -17.22
N SER A 144 1.50 16.40 -16.73
CA SER A 144 0.23 16.33 -17.45
C SER A 144 -0.60 17.59 -17.26
N ILE A 145 -0.98 18.22 -18.38
CA ILE A 145 -1.90 19.37 -18.39
C ILE A 145 -3.35 18.91 -18.18
N ARG A 146 -3.68 17.71 -18.69
CA ARG A 146 -5.04 17.20 -18.73
C ARG A 146 -5.50 16.67 -17.38
N LEU A 147 -4.58 16.12 -16.59
CA LEU A 147 -4.88 15.44 -15.34
C LEU A 147 -4.63 16.36 -14.12
N ALA A 148 -5.31 16.05 -13.01
CA ALA A 148 -4.98 16.66 -11.72
C ALA A 148 -3.55 16.24 -11.31
N ARG A 149 -2.95 16.91 -10.32
CA ARG A 149 -1.69 16.43 -9.72
C ARG A 149 -2.00 15.12 -8.97
N ASN A 150 -1.04 14.21 -8.93
CA ASN A 150 -1.11 12.97 -8.15
C ASN A 150 -2.11 11.92 -8.66
N THR A 151 -2.59 12.06 -9.90
CA THR A 151 -3.39 11.05 -10.60
C THR A 151 -2.48 9.93 -11.08
N ILE A 152 -2.88 8.69 -10.92
CA ILE A 152 -2.13 7.52 -11.39
C ILE A 152 -2.12 7.51 -12.92
N LEU A 153 -0.93 7.37 -13.50
CA LEU A 153 -0.71 7.22 -14.93
C LEU A 153 -0.39 5.78 -15.28
N GLU A 154 0.54 5.19 -14.54
CA GLU A 154 1.00 3.82 -14.75
C GLU A 154 1.21 3.12 -13.41
N VAL A 155 1.04 1.81 -13.43
CA VAL A 155 1.26 0.90 -12.31
C VAL A 155 2.23 -0.17 -12.78
N HIS A 156 3.33 -0.31 -12.04
CA HIS A 156 4.43 -1.20 -12.35
C HIS A 156 4.60 -2.24 -11.24
N PHE A 157 4.82 -3.49 -11.62
CA PHE A 157 5.13 -4.56 -10.68
C PHE A 157 6.30 -5.39 -11.23
N GLN A 158 7.36 -5.54 -10.43
CA GLN A 158 8.59 -6.24 -10.83
C GLN A 158 9.23 -5.72 -12.14
N GLY A 159 9.04 -4.44 -12.45
CA GLY A 159 9.55 -3.79 -13.66
C GLY A 159 8.61 -3.84 -14.88
N ASP A 160 7.52 -4.60 -14.80
CA ASP A 160 6.52 -4.68 -15.86
C ASP A 160 5.40 -3.66 -15.65
N ASP A 161 4.97 -2.99 -16.71
CA ASP A 161 3.74 -2.20 -16.71
C ASP A 161 2.52 -3.14 -16.67
N ILE A 162 1.73 -3.02 -15.61
CA ILE A 162 0.55 -3.83 -15.35
C ILE A 162 -0.75 -3.01 -15.43
N THR A 163 -0.67 -1.75 -15.86
CA THR A 163 -1.79 -0.78 -15.83
C THR A 163 -3.05 -1.33 -16.50
N GLU A 164 -2.91 -1.89 -17.71
CA GLU A 164 -4.04 -2.47 -18.46
C GLU A 164 -4.53 -3.79 -17.85
N LYS A 165 -3.62 -4.57 -17.27
CA LYS A 165 -3.92 -5.88 -16.65
C LYS A 165 -4.73 -5.74 -15.36
N LEU A 166 -4.76 -4.56 -14.73
CA LEU A 166 -5.58 -4.32 -13.55
C LEU A 166 -7.07 -4.57 -13.82
N GLY A 167 -7.57 -4.22 -15.00
CA GLY A 167 -8.96 -4.47 -15.40
C GLY A 167 -9.33 -5.96 -15.50
N GLU A 168 -8.33 -6.83 -15.65
CA GLU A 168 -8.49 -8.29 -15.70
C GLU A 168 -8.39 -8.93 -14.30
N GLY A 169 -8.12 -8.12 -13.27
CA GLY A 169 -7.95 -8.58 -11.89
C GLY A 169 -6.58 -9.15 -11.57
N PHE A 170 -5.53 -8.48 -12.05
CA PHE A 170 -4.14 -8.79 -11.74
C PHE A 170 -3.91 -9.00 -10.22
N LYS A 171 -3.18 -10.05 -9.87
CA LYS A 171 -2.89 -10.43 -8.48
C LYS A 171 -1.41 -10.33 -8.18
N VAL A 172 -1.09 -9.91 -6.96
CA VAL A 172 0.28 -9.85 -6.44
C VAL A 172 0.39 -10.57 -5.11
N PRO A 173 1.55 -11.12 -4.74
CA PRO A 173 1.78 -11.63 -3.39
C PRO A 173 1.57 -10.54 -2.33
N MET A 174 0.88 -10.86 -1.24
CA MET A 174 0.80 -9.96 -0.08
C MET A 174 2.20 -9.58 0.40
N GLY A 175 2.39 -8.32 0.81
CA GLY A 175 3.69 -7.75 1.18
C GLY A 175 4.49 -7.18 0.00
N SER A 176 4.02 -7.38 -1.24
CA SER A 176 4.66 -6.83 -2.43
C SER A 176 4.73 -5.31 -2.44
N ILE A 177 5.77 -4.78 -3.09
CA ILE A 177 5.89 -3.37 -3.43
C ILE A 177 5.36 -3.18 -4.86
N VAL A 178 4.41 -2.27 -5.03
CA VAL A 178 3.89 -1.87 -6.34
C VAL A 178 4.29 -0.43 -6.60
N GLU A 179 4.88 -0.19 -7.76
CA GLU A 179 5.43 1.11 -8.13
C GLU A 179 4.44 1.89 -9.01
N PHE A 180 4.37 3.20 -8.81
CA PHE A 180 3.40 4.07 -9.48
C PHE A 180 4.10 5.24 -10.15
N VAL A 181 3.71 5.50 -11.39
CA VAL A 181 3.99 6.76 -12.07
C VAL A 181 2.76 7.64 -11.93
N VAL A 182 2.93 8.83 -11.37
CA VAL A 182 1.80 9.75 -11.13
C VAL A 182 1.97 11.05 -11.90
N SER A 183 0.85 11.71 -12.16
CA SER A 183 0.84 13.02 -12.82
C SER A 183 1.40 14.11 -11.91
N ASP A 184 2.09 15.06 -12.53
CA ASP A 184 2.51 16.29 -11.89
C ASP A 184 2.16 17.50 -12.77
N ARG A 185 2.03 18.66 -12.13
CA ARG A 185 1.88 19.97 -12.78
C ARG A 185 3.18 20.77 -12.80
N SER A 186 4.21 20.31 -12.10
CA SER A 186 5.58 20.85 -12.17
C SER A 186 6.36 20.20 -13.31
N GLY A 187 7.31 20.93 -13.92
CA GLY A 187 8.27 20.36 -14.87
C GLY A 187 7.86 20.37 -16.35
N GLY A 188 6.71 20.94 -16.71
CA GLY A 188 6.40 21.21 -18.12
C GLY A 188 7.36 22.26 -18.69
N ARG A 189 7.77 22.11 -19.96
CA ARG A 189 8.64 23.06 -20.66
C ARG A 189 7.86 23.86 -21.69
N VAL A 190 8.02 25.17 -21.66
CA VAL A 190 7.40 26.12 -22.60
C VAL A 190 8.49 26.86 -23.38
N SER A 191 8.19 27.28 -24.60
CA SER A 191 9.13 28.09 -25.38
C SER A 191 9.40 29.41 -24.66
N ILE A 192 10.64 29.88 -24.72
CA ILE A 192 11.01 31.18 -24.16
C ILE A 192 10.28 32.26 -24.99
N PRO A 193 9.35 33.06 -24.42
CA PRO A 193 8.70 34.13 -25.17
C PRO A 193 9.70 35.24 -25.52
N ASN A 194 9.51 35.86 -26.68
CA ASN A 194 10.23 37.07 -27.05
C ASN A 194 9.53 38.29 -26.42
N LEU A 195 10.18 38.91 -25.44
CA LEU A 195 9.71 40.09 -24.73
C LEU A 195 10.39 41.37 -25.25
N VAL A 196 11.51 41.26 -25.97
CA VAL A 196 12.22 42.43 -26.51
C VAL A 196 11.29 43.21 -27.44
N CYS A 197 11.32 44.54 -27.34
CA CYS A 197 10.46 45.48 -28.09
C CYS A 197 9.00 45.59 -27.63
N MET A 198 8.55 44.76 -26.69
CA MET A 198 7.24 44.91 -26.03
C MET A 198 7.34 45.96 -24.91
N ASN A 199 6.22 46.61 -24.60
CA ASN A 199 6.14 47.38 -23.35
C ASN A 199 6.00 46.43 -22.14
N PHE A 200 6.28 46.94 -20.94
CA PHE A 200 6.27 46.12 -19.73
C PHE A 200 4.90 45.48 -19.44
N GLU A 201 3.80 46.15 -19.78
CA GLU A 201 2.45 45.61 -19.62
C GLU A 201 2.15 44.44 -20.57
N GLU A 202 2.50 44.57 -21.85
CA GLU A 202 2.43 43.52 -22.88
C GLU A 202 3.29 42.32 -22.49
N ALA A 203 4.52 42.55 -22.06
CA ALA A 203 5.43 41.51 -21.59
C ALA A 203 4.86 40.80 -20.34
N SER A 204 4.30 41.55 -19.39
CA SER A 204 3.64 41.00 -18.20
C SER A 204 2.42 40.14 -18.56
N PHE A 205 1.64 40.57 -19.55
CA PHE A 205 0.49 39.81 -20.04
C PHE A 205 0.92 38.51 -20.74
N LEU A 206 1.91 38.58 -21.63
CA LEU A 206 2.41 37.43 -22.37
C LEU A 206 3.08 36.39 -21.46
N THR A 207 3.84 36.83 -20.47
CA THR A 207 4.48 35.91 -19.50
C THR A 207 3.42 35.17 -18.67
N ARG A 208 2.36 35.86 -18.22
CA ARG A 208 1.23 35.23 -17.51
C ARG A 208 0.51 34.18 -18.36
N SER A 209 0.24 34.47 -19.64
CA SER A 209 -0.45 33.53 -20.53
C SER A 209 0.41 32.32 -20.90
N THR A 210 1.73 32.49 -20.97
CA THR A 210 2.71 31.41 -21.23
C THR A 210 3.17 30.68 -19.97
N LYS A 211 2.64 31.03 -18.79
CA LYS A 211 2.95 30.43 -17.48
C LYS A 211 4.42 30.55 -17.07
N VAL A 212 5.09 31.62 -17.50
CA VAL A 212 6.42 32.04 -17.02
C VAL A 212 6.28 33.32 -16.21
N LYS A 213 7.30 33.69 -15.45
CA LYS A 213 7.26 34.87 -14.57
C LYS A 213 8.27 35.92 -15.03
N ILE A 214 8.00 37.19 -14.77
CA ILE A 214 9.03 38.21 -14.82
C ILE A 214 9.83 38.12 -13.51
N GLY A 215 11.15 38.02 -13.64
CA GLY A 215 12.08 37.97 -12.50
C GLY A 215 12.56 39.37 -12.12
N LYS A 216 13.87 39.56 -12.20
CA LYS A 216 14.52 40.84 -11.93
C LYS A 216 14.19 41.85 -13.03
N VAL A 217 13.67 43.00 -12.63
CA VAL A 217 13.44 44.16 -13.51
C VAL A 217 14.54 45.18 -13.25
N THR A 218 15.33 45.50 -14.27
CA THR A 218 16.38 46.52 -14.20
C THR A 218 15.96 47.73 -15.03
N LEU A 219 15.92 48.90 -14.41
CA LEU A 219 15.51 50.14 -15.08
C LEU A 219 16.75 50.89 -15.58
N ASP A 220 16.75 51.27 -16.85
CA ASP A 220 17.70 52.25 -17.37
C ASP A 220 17.36 53.66 -16.85
N LYS A 221 18.36 54.55 -16.82
CA LYS A 221 18.20 55.95 -16.36
C LYS A 221 17.17 56.74 -17.16
N SER A 222 16.84 56.28 -18.37
CA SER A 222 15.83 56.89 -19.23
C SER A 222 14.39 56.62 -18.79
N VAL A 223 14.13 55.61 -17.95
CA VAL A 223 12.77 55.19 -17.57
C VAL A 223 12.08 56.26 -16.73
N THR A 224 10.97 56.79 -17.24
CA THR A 224 10.08 57.68 -16.48
C THR A 224 8.87 56.95 -15.92
N GLU A 225 8.36 55.94 -16.64
CA GLU A 225 7.18 55.15 -16.25
C GLU A 225 7.38 53.68 -16.61
N GLN A 226 7.47 52.80 -15.61
CA GLN A 226 7.79 51.39 -15.81
C GLN A 226 6.75 50.66 -16.67
N SER A 227 5.46 50.94 -16.48
CA SER A 227 4.38 50.26 -17.19
C SER A 227 4.46 50.44 -18.71
N THR A 228 4.92 51.61 -19.15
CA THR A 228 5.04 51.98 -20.57
C THR A 228 6.45 51.80 -21.15
N ALA A 229 7.43 51.50 -20.29
CA ALA A 229 8.81 51.29 -20.72
C ALA A 229 8.96 50.04 -21.58
N PHE A 230 9.86 50.10 -22.56
CA PHE A 230 10.14 49.01 -23.49
C PHE A 230 11.20 48.08 -22.95
N VAL A 231 10.99 46.78 -23.13
CA VAL A 231 12.02 45.77 -22.87
C VAL A 231 13.11 45.88 -23.94
N ILE A 232 14.32 46.24 -23.51
CA ILE A 232 15.49 46.35 -24.40
C ILE A 232 16.35 45.10 -24.38
N GLN A 233 16.27 44.32 -23.29
CA GLN A 233 17.01 43.10 -23.11
C GLN A 233 16.22 42.14 -22.22
N GLN A 234 16.31 40.85 -22.51
CA GLN A 234 15.80 39.79 -21.66
C GLN A 234 16.88 38.75 -21.38
N ASN A 235 16.80 38.10 -20.22
CA ASN A 235 17.61 36.94 -19.86
C ASN A 235 16.70 35.87 -19.23
N PRO A 236 16.63 34.64 -19.78
CA PRO A 236 17.34 34.14 -20.96
C PRO A 236 16.90 34.83 -22.26
N SER A 237 17.83 34.90 -23.23
CA SER A 237 17.56 35.45 -24.56
C SER A 237 16.55 34.59 -25.33
N TYR A 238 15.68 35.23 -26.11
CA TYR A 238 14.75 34.54 -26.98
C TYR A 238 15.46 33.60 -27.96
N SER A 239 14.98 32.37 -28.07
CA SER A 239 15.40 31.42 -29.11
C SER A 239 14.22 30.51 -29.49
N PRO A 240 13.89 30.34 -30.78
CA PRO A 240 12.73 29.57 -31.24
C PRO A 240 12.71 28.11 -30.76
N SER A 241 13.88 27.53 -30.54
CA SER A 241 14.06 26.13 -30.15
C SER A 241 14.30 25.96 -28.65
N ALA A 242 14.63 27.05 -27.94
CA ALA A 242 14.91 27.01 -26.52
C ALA A 242 13.61 26.95 -25.72
N LYS A 243 13.61 26.09 -24.70
CA LYS A 243 12.50 25.94 -23.77
C LYS A 243 12.97 26.21 -22.35
N MET A 244 12.06 26.74 -21.54
CA MET A 244 12.25 26.95 -20.12
C MET A 244 11.15 26.24 -19.34
N ASP A 245 11.42 25.95 -18.07
CA ASP A 245 10.45 25.28 -17.21
C ASP A 245 9.30 26.24 -16.86
N ILE A 246 8.08 25.71 -16.78
CA ILE A 246 6.91 26.46 -16.34
C ILE A 246 7.17 27.04 -14.95
N GLY A 247 6.86 28.33 -14.79
CA GLY A 247 7.10 29.09 -13.57
C GLY A 247 8.50 29.66 -13.43
N ALA A 248 9.44 29.34 -14.34
CA ALA A 248 10.75 29.97 -14.38
C ALA A 248 10.63 31.46 -14.74
N THR A 249 11.66 32.22 -14.38
CA THR A 249 11.68 33.68 -14.49
C THR A 249 12.46 34.16 -15.69
N ILE A 250 12.01 35.26 -16.30
CA ILE A 250 12.73 36.02 -17.31
C ILE A 250 13.06 37.38 -16.71
N ASP A 251 14.35 37.68 -16.60
CA ASP A 251 14.83 38.98 -16.17
C ASP A 251 14.79 39.94 -17.35
N VAL A 252 14.41 41.19 -17.10
CA VAL A 252 14.24 42.20 -18.15
C VAL A 252 14.97 43.50 -17.79
N VAL A 253 15.51 44.14 -18.82
CA VAL A 253 16.03 45.51 -18.74
C VAL A 253 15.09 46.42 -19.51
N LEU A 254 14.68 47.53 -18.89
CA LEU A 254 13.70 48.46 -19.43
C LEU A 254 14.34 49.80 -19.80
N SER A 255 13.87 50.41 -20.89
CA SER A 255 14.19 51.79 -21.28
C SER A 255 12.92 52.51 -21.72
N GLN A 256 12.84 53.82 -21.52
CA GLN A 256 11.72 54.61 -22.02
C GLN A 256 11.72 54.71 -23.55
N ASN A 257 12.90 54.59 -24.16
CA ASN A 257 13.06 54.67 -25.60
C ASN A 257 13.00 53.27 -26.21
N ARG A 258 12.14 53.11 -27.22
CA ARG A 258 12.06 51.86 -27.98
C ARG A 258 13.39 51.61 -28.72
N PRO A 259 13.99 50.42 -28.65
CA PRO A 259 15.19 50.11 -29.43
C PRO A 259 14.98 50.29 -30.93
N LYS A 260 16.01 50.78 -31.63
CA LYS A 260 15.95 51.04 -33.09
C LYS A 260 15.89 49.76 -33.93
N ASP A 261 16.46 48.68 -33.42
CA ASP A 261 16.50 47.37 -34.09
C ASP A 261 15.21 46.55 -33.88
N CYS A 262 14.20 47.16 -33.24
CA CYS A 262 12.85 46.62 -33.16
C CYS A 262 12.15 46.72 -34.52
N GLY A 263 12.57 45.89 -35.49
CA GLY A 263 11.90 45.75 -36.77
C GLY A 263 10.40 45.49 -36.56
N GLY A 264 9.57 46.40 -37.06
CA GLY A 264 8.13 46.37 -36.82
C GLY A 264 7.47 47.73 -36.97
N ASP A 265 7.78 48.43 -38.07
CA ASP A 265 6.98 49.57 -38.53
C ASP A 265 5.62 49.09 -39.10
N ASP A 266 5.52 47.84 -39.55
CA ASP A 266 4.32 47.30 -40.20
C ASP A 266 3.09 47.16 -39.29
N TYR A 267 3.24 46.75 -38.02
CA TYR A 267 2.07 46.48 -37.15
C TYR A 267 1.44 47.76 -36.58
N ARG A 268 2.25 48.80 -36.34
CA ARG A 268 1.78 50.10 -35.84
C ARG A 268 1.27 51.00 -36.97
N GLU A 269 1.85 50.93 -38.17
CA GLU A 269 1.27 51.58 -39.36
C GLU A 269 -0.08 50.95 -39.76
N ALA A 270 -0.22 49.63 -39.67
CA ALA A 270 -1.50 48.95 -39.96
C ALA A 270 -2.61 49.34 -38.97
N GLN A 271 -2.29 49.67 -37.72
CA GLN A 271 -3.27 50.17 -36.75
C GLN A 271 -3.54 51.68 -36.89
N LYS A 272 -2.54 52.49 -37.26
CA LYS A 272 -2.77 53.91 -37.62
C LYS A 272 -3.68 54.03 -38.83
N LYS A 273 -3.43 53.27 -39.91
CA LYS A 273 -4.30 53.25 -41.11
C LYS A 273 -5.73 52.78 -40.84
N LYS A 274 -5.98 52.00 -39.78
CA LYS A 274 -7.35 51.61 -39.36
C LYS A 274 -8.07 52.69 -38.53
N LYS A 275 -7.33 53.54 -37.81
CA LYS A 275 -7.90 54.68 -37.08
C LYS A 275 -8.10 55.90 -37.97
N ASP A 276 -7.28 56.08 -39.00
CA ASP A 276 -7.41 57.21 -39.95
C ASP A 276 -8.49 56.96 -41.03
N ASN A 277 -9.01 55.73 -41.13
CA ASN A 277 -10.10 55.33 -42.03
C ASN A 277 -11.45 55.13 -41.31
N GLN A 278 -11.61 55.69 -40.11
CA GLN A 278 -12.84 55.66 -39.32
C GLN A 278 -13.22 57.09 -38.90
#